data_AF-A0A8W7PTC1-F1
#
_entry.id   AF-A0A8W7PTC1-F1
#
_cell.length_a   1.000
_cell.length_b   1.000
_cell.length_c   1.000
_cell.angle_alpha   90.00
_cell.angle_beta   90.00
_cell.angle_gamma   90.00
#
_symmetry.space_group_name_H-M   'P 1'
#
loop_
_entity.id
_entity.type
_entity.pdbx_description
1 polymer ?
#
loop_
_entity_poly.entity_id
_entity_poly.type
_entity_poly.pdbx_seq_one_letter_code
_entity_poly.pdbx_strand_id
1 'polypeptide(L)'
;MSLYDAMFAQYGIKIAQVLVTEPDFYNEETRKNLFSTLSELIHLNIVPIINTNDAVVPPMFIVDQEVSATGKKRGIRIKDNDSLAALLAAEIHADLLILMSDVDGIYNKPPWEDGARLMHTYTAGDKNLIKFGEKSKVGTGGMNSKVMAATWALDRGVSVVICNGMQDKAIKSILTGRKVGTFFTESTAEKATPVEQIAENARNGSRVLQNLTAAERAQAVNTLADLLISRQSQILEANAKDLDEAKKSGLAKPLLSRLSLTPSKLESLAKGLKQIADDSHRNVGRVVKRTKLADGLELKQVTVPIGVLLVIFESRPDSLPQVAALAMASGNGLLLKGGKEAAHSNRALMELVKESLAATGASNAISLVSTREEISDLLSMDEHIDLIIPRGSSELVRSIQEKAQHIPVMGHAEGICHVYVDREADLDKALKIIRDSKCDYPAACNAMETLLIHEDLLQNSSFFTDVCNMLKREGVKINSGPKLNQMLTFGPPQAKSLKFEYGALECSIEVVKNLEEAIDHVHTYGSGHTDVIVTENPTSATYFQSNVDSACVFHNASSRFADGFRFGLGAEVGISTARIHARGPVGVEGLLTTKWILSGVDHTASEFTDGSRAWLHQSLPTDQ
;
A
#
# COMPACT_ATOMS: atom_id res chain seq x y z
N MET A 1 34.26 -30.13 13.49
CA MET A 1 34.52 -29.30 14.68
C MET A 1 35.46 -28.14 14.40
N SER A 2 36.66 -28.34 13.84
CA SER A 2 37.61 -27.24 13.53
C SER A 2 37.01 -26.10 12.69
N LEU A 3 36.15 -26.42 11.73
CA LEU A 3 35.45 -25.42 10.92
C LEU A 3 34.50 -24.54 11.76
N TYR A 4 33.67 -25.16 12.62
CA TYR A 4 32.77 -24.42 13.51
C TYR A 4 33.57 -23.51 14.45
N ASP A 5 34.66 -24.03 15.02
CA ASP A 5 35.50 -23.25 15.94
C ASP A 5 36.08 -22.01 15.25
N ALA A 6 36.63 -22.17 14.03
CA ALA A 6 37.14 -21.07 13.24
C ALA A 6 36.07 -20.03 12.86
N MET A 7 34.85 -20.47 12.53
CA MET A 7 33.76 -19.56 12.13
C MET A 7 33.18 -18.80 13.33
N PHE A 8 32.89 -19.47 14.44
CA PHE A 8 32.30 -18.83 15.63
C PHE A 8 33.31 -17.96 16.40
N ALA A 9 34.60 -18.31 16.38
CA ALA A 9 35.65 -17.50 17.00
C ALA A 9 35.76 -16.10 16.39
N GLN A 10 35.45 -15.92 15.10
CA GLN A 10 35.42 -14.59 14.45
C GLN A 10 34.38 -13.64 15.06
N TYR A 11 33.36 -14.20 15.72
CA TYR A 11 32.29 -13.46 16.38
C TYR A 11 32.46 -13.45 17.92
N GLY A 12 33.59 -13.93 18.45
CA GLY A 12 33.84 -14.01 19.89
C GLY A 12 32.97 -15.04 20.62
N ILE A 13 32.36 -15.98 19.89
CA ILE A 13 31.48 -17.01 20.45
C ILE A 13 32.29 -18.29 20.66
N LYS A 14 32.17 -18.86 21.87
CA LYS A 14 32.77 -20.16 22.19
C LYS A 14 31.81 -21.28 21.80
N ILE A 15 32.35 -22.41 21.38
CA ILE A 15 31.56 -23.62 21.08
C ILE A 15 31.98 -24.78 21.98
N ALA A 16 31.08 -25.73 22.21
CA ALA A 16 31.39 -27.00 22.88
C ALA A 16 30.78 -28.15 22.10
N GLN A 17 31.51 -29.26 21.95
CA GLN A 17 30.96 -30.47 21.34
C GLN A 17 30.24 -31.31 22.40
N VAL A 18 29.01 -31.69 22.12
CA VAL A 18 28.24 -32.63 22.95
C VAL A 18 27.89 -33.83 22.10
N LEU A 19 28.38 -35.00 22.51
CA LEU A 19 28.11 -36.26 21.84
C LEU A 19 26.99 -36.98 22.57
N VAL A 20 25.92 -37.31 21.86
CA VAL A 20 24.72 -37.94 22.43
C VAL A 20 24.50 -39.35 21.89
N THR A 21 23.84 -40.17 22.68
CA THR A 21 23.49 -41.57 22.42
C THR A 21 21.99 -41.79 22.65
N GLU A 22 21.42 -42.88 22.12
CA GLU A 22 19.99 -43.19 22.35
C GLU A 22 19.59 -43.18 23.85
N PRO A 23 20.36 -43.77 24.79
CA PRO A 23 20.04 -43.74 26.22
C PRO A 23 19.89 -42.34 26.83
N ASP A 24 20.54 -41.31 26.27
CA ASP A 24 20.46 -39.93 26.77
C ASP A 24 19.05 -39.33 26.64
N PHE A 25 18.18 -39.93 25.82
CA PHE A 25 16.79 -39.48 25.64
C PHE A 25 15.77 -40.37 26.36
N TYR A 26 16.09 -41.64 26.60
CA TYR A 26 15.15 -42.62 27.16
C TYR A 26 15.33 -42.90 28.66
N ASN A 27 16.53 -42.76 29.20
CA ASN A 27 16.78 -42.92 30.64
C ASN A 27 16.62 -41.56 31.35
N GLU A 28 15.81 -41.51 32.41
CA GLU A 28 15.48 -40.26 33.10
C GLU A 28 16.67 -39.53 33.72
N GLU A 29 17.68 -40.27 34.19
CA GLU A 29 18.85 -39.70 34.85
C GLU A 29 19.79 -39.08 33.82
N THR A 30 20.11 -39.80 32.74
CA THR A 30 20.95 -39.30 31.65
C THR A 30 20.27 -38.16 30.90
N ARG A 31 18.94 -38.20 30.75
CA ARG A 31 18.15 -37.13 30.15
C ARG A 31 18.20 -35.83 30.93
N LYS A 32 18.10 -35.90 32.26
CA LYS A 32 18.30 -34.72 33.14
C LYS A 32 19.71 -34.17 33.02
N ASN A 33 20.72 -35.05 32.97
CA ASN A 33 22.11 -34.62 32.80
C ASN A 33 22.34 -33.93 31.45
N LEU A 34 21.75 -34.44 30.36
CA LEU A 34 21.80 -33.82 29.05
C LEU A 34 21.17 -32.42 29.07
N PHE A 35 19.96 -32.29 29.62
CA PHE A 35 19.28 -31.00 29.74
C PHE A 35 20.11 -29.99 30.57
N SER A 36 20.59 -30.40 31.75
CA SER A 36 21.42 -29.54 32.59
C SER A 36 22.72 -29.11 31.89
N THR A 37 23.36 -30.02 31.17
CA THR A 37 24.59 -29.72 30.42
C THR A 37 24.34 -28.67 29.34
N LEU A 38 23.29 -28.84 28.55
CA LEU A 38 22.95 -27.90 27.47
C LEU A 38 22.54 -26.53 28.02
N SER A 39 21.74 -26.53 29.08
CA SER A 39 21.34 -25.31 29.78
C SER A 39 22.56 -24.54 30.28
N GLU A 40 23.48 -25.19 31.00
CA GLU A 40 24.68 -24.54 31.53
C GLU A 40 25.61 -24.01 30.43
N LEU A 41 25.78 -24.74 29.33
CA LEU A 41 26.56 -24.26 28.18
C LEU A 41 25.98 -22.96 27.62
N ILE A 42 24.65 -22.91 27.44
CA ILE A 42 23.96 -21.71 26.94
C ILE A 42 24.10 -20.55 27.95
N HIS A 43 23.97 -20.81 29.26
CA HIS A 43 24.17 -19.80 30.32
C HIS A 43 25.59 -19.23 30.31
N LEU A 44 26.59 -20.04 29.97
CA LEU A 44 27.99 -19.63 29.84
C LEU A 44 28.29 -18.95 28.48
N ASN A 45 27.27 -18.67 27.67
CA ASN A 45 27.38 -18.11 26.32
C ASN A 45 28.25 -18.98 25.39
N ILE A 46 28.11 -20.31 25.54
CA ILE A 46 28.77 -21.32 24.71
C ILE A 46 27.71 -22.00 23.83
N VAL A 47 27.94 -22.03 22.52
CA VAL A 47 27.03 -22.69 21.57
C VAL A 47 27.33 -24.19 21.52
N PRO A 48 26.40 -25.06 21.93
CA PRO A 48 26.60 -26.51 21.86
C PRO A 48 26.47 -27.01 20.40
N ILE A 49 27.49 -27.72 19.92
CA ILE A 49 27.48 -28.46 18.65
C ILE A 49 27.22 -29.92 18.97
N ILE A 50 26.04 -30.41 18.60
CA ILE A 50 25.55 -31.73 19.02
C ILE A 50 25.66 -32.72 17.86
N ASN A 51 26.19 -33.91 18.14
CA ASN A 51 26.26 -34.99 17.17
C ASN A 51 26.00 -36.34 17.83
N THR A 52 25.55 -37.35 17.07
CA THR A 52 25.46 -38.72 17.59
C THR A 52 26.85 -39.32 17.79
N ASN A 53 27.00 -40.11 18.84
CA ASN A 53 28.23 -40.87 19.08
C ASN A 53 28.12 -42.29 18.50
N ASP A 54 28.21 -42.40 17.18
CA ASP A 54 28.01 -43.68 16.46
C ASP A 54 29.02 -44.77 16.87
N ALA A 55 30.15 -44.40 17.48
CA ALA A 55 31.23 -45.30 17.88
C ALA A 55 30.91 -46.15 19.13
N VAL A 56 29.92 -45.77 19.94
CA VAL A 56 29.57 -46.43 21.22
C VAL A 56 28.15 -46.99 21.24
N VAL A 57 27.53 -47.17 20.08
CA VAL A 57 26.16 -47.71 19.97
C VAL A 57 26.20 -49.22 19.67
N PRO A 58 26.06 -50.12 20.66
CA PRO A 58 25.69 -51.50 20.39
C PRO A 58 24.20 -51.57 20.01
N PRO A 59 23.76 -52.54 19.18
CA PRO A 59 22.35 -52.71 18.87
C PRO A 59 21.62 -53.22 20.11
N MET A 60 20.86 -52.36 20.80
CA MET A 60 19.89 -52.82 21.80
C MET A 60 18.52 -53.01 21.15
N PHE A 61 18.03 -54.25 21.26
CA PHE A 61 16.64 -54.61 21.01
C PHE A 61 15.76 -54.00 22.11
N ILE A 62 15.12 -52.88 21.83
CA ILE A 62 13.87 -52.54 22.51
C ILE A 62 12.75 -52.83 21.52
N VAL A 63 12.00 -53.89 21.83
CA VAL A 63 10.72 -54.19 21.19
C VAL A 63 9.78 -53.05 21.56
N ASP A 64 9.54 -52.13 20.63
CA ASP A 64 8.36 -51.27 20.71
C ASP A 64 7.16 -52.22 20.63
N GLN A 65 6.52 -52.49 21.77
CA GLN A 65 5.30 -53.27 21.82
C GLN A 65 4.23 -52.56 20.99
N GLU A 66 3.76 -53.27 19.97
CA GLU A 66 2.49 -53.01 19.32
C GLU A 66 1.34 -53.12 20.34
N VAL A 67 0.70 -51.96 20.60
CA VAL A 67 -0.75 -51.72 20.79
C VAL A 67 -1.36 -51.90 22.20
N SER A 68 -2.10 -50.88 22.69
CA SER A 68 -3.57 -50.98 22.86
C SER A 68 -4.33 -49.70 23.27
N ALA A 69 -5.51 -49.58 22.63
CA ALA A 69 -6.83 -49.08 23.04
C ALA A 69 -7.06 -47.79 23.86
N THR A 70 -6.07 -47.17 24.51
CA THR A 70 -6.29 -45.92 25.29
C THR A 70 -5.14 -44.89 25.28
N GLY A 71 -3.98 -45.18 24.65
CA GLY A 71 -2.67 -44.65 25.10
C GLY A 71 -1.88 -43.68 24.20
N LYS A 72 -1.17 -42.76 24.87
CA LYS A 72 -0.32 -41.65 24.38
C LYS A 72 1.02 -42.07 23.74
N LYS A 73 1.46 -41.22 22.79
CA LYS A 73 2.80 -40.88 22.23
C LYS A 73 3.73 -42.01 21.73
N ARG A 74 3.83 -42.13 20.40
CA ARG A 74 4.93 -42.79 19.66
C ARG A 74 6.28 -42.10 19.96
N GLY A 75 7.31 -42.87 20.29
CA GLY A 75 8.71 -42.42 20.25
C GLY A 75 9.16 -42.22 18.79
N ILE A 76 9.98 -41.20 18.53
CA ILE A 76 10.74 -41.13 17.27
C ILE A 76 12.11 -41.75 17.54
N ARG A 77 12.54 -42.68 16.69
CA ARG A 77 13.88 -43.29 16.79
C ARG A 77 14.90 -42.37 16.13
N ILE A 78 16.07 -42.22 16.73
CA ILE A 78 17.20 -41.48 16.13
C ILE A 78 17.67 -42.26 14.90
N LYS A 79 17.33 -41.76 13.71
CA LYS A 79 17.68 -42.37 12.42
C LYS A 79 18.53 -41.45 11.54
N ASP A 80 18.34 -40.15 11.69
CA ASP A 80 18.97 -39.08 10.94
C ASP A 80 19.10 -37.81 11.80
N ASN A 81 19.78 -36.80 11.28
CA ASN A 81 19.96 -35.53 12.00
C ASN A 81 18.62 -34.81 12.25
N ASP A 82 17.62 -35.00 11.39
CA ASP A 82 16.30 -34.38 11.52
C ASP A 82 15.55 -34.92 12.75
N SER A 83 15.54 -36.25 12.92
CA SER A 83 14.95 -36.93 14.09
C SER A 83 15.70 -36.62 15.38
N LEU A 84 17.03 -36.54 15.33
CA LEU A 84 17.84 -36.10 16.48
C LEU A 84 17.50 -34.66 16.89
N ALA A 85 17.47 -33.74 15.92
CA ALA A 85 17.18 -32.33 16.18
C ALA A 85 15.77 -32.13 16.74
N ALA A 86 14.78 -32.87 16.23
CA ALA A 86 13.42 -32.86 16.76
C ALA A 86 13.36 -33.37 18.22
N LEU A 87 14.01 -34.50 18.52
CA LEU A 87 14.10 -35.05 19.89
C LEU A 87 14.70 -34.05 20.86
N LEU A 88 15.84 -33.49 20.48
CA LEU A 88 16.57 -32.53 21.28
C LEU A 88 15.74 -31.26 21.52
N ALA A 89 15.16 -30.68 20.47
CA ALA A 89 14.37 -29.46 20.57
C ALA A 89 13.17 -29.64 21.50
N ALA A 90 12.53 -30.81 21.46
CA ALA A 90 11.44 -31.14 22.38
C ALA A 90 11.93 -31.32 23.83
N GLU A 91 13.11 -31.92 24.04
CA GLU A 91 13.64 -32.14 25.39
C GLU A 91 14.09 -30.83 26.07
N ILE A 92 14.70 -29.92 25.31
CA ILE A 92 15.12 -28.61 25.85
C ILE A 92 14.00 -27.57 25.85
N HIS A 93 12.78 -27.94 25.41
CA HIS A 93 11.64 -27.03 25.24
C HIS A 93 11.98 -25.79 24.40
N ALA A 94 12.61 -26.00 23.24
CA ALA A 94 12.97 -24.92 22.34
C ALA A 94 11.73 -24.19 21.79
N ASP A 95 11.82 -22.86 21.68
CA ASP A 95 10.75 -22.05 21.08
C ASP A 95 10.58 -22.33 19.56
N LEU A 96 11.70 -22.59 18.88
CA LEU A 96 11.78 -22.75 17.43
C LEU A 96 12.86 -23.76 17.03
N LEU A 97 12.48 -24.69 16.16
CA LEU A 97 13.38 -25.60 15.45
C LEU A 97 13.45 -25.19 13.97
N ILE A 98 14.66 -24.96 13.45
CA ILE A 98 14.88 -24.68 12.03
C ILE A 98 15.61 -25.89 11.40
N LEU A 99 14.93 -26.55 10.46
CA LEU A 99 15.49 -27.63 9.65
C LEU A 99 15.96 -27.05 8.31
N MET A 100 17.27 -27.05 8.08
CA MET A 100 17.86 -26.56 6.83
C MET A 100 17.99 -27.70 5.82
N SER A 101 17.38 -27.54 4.64
CA SER A 101 17.36 -28.50 3.53
C SER A 101 18.01 -27.91 2.28
N ASP A 102 18.18 -28.73 1.26
CA ASP A 102 18.56 -28.38 -0.11
C ASP A 102 17.39 -27.86 -0.98
N VAL A 103 16.18 -27.74 -0.42
CA VAL A 103 14.99 -27.23 -1.11
C VAL A 103 14.35 -26.09 -0.32
N ASP A 104 13.59 -25.24 -1.01
CA ASP A 104 12.99 -24.02 -0.44
C ASP A 104 11.96 -24.30 0.66
N GLY A 105 11.28 -25.45 0.60
CA GLY A 105 10.35 -25.91 1.63
C GLY A 105 9.47 -27.05 1.10
N ILE A 106 8.25 -27.15 1.63
CA ILE A 106 7.27 -28.17 1.22
C ILE A 106 6.46 -27.65 0.04
N TYR A 107 6.37 -28.45 -1.01
CA TYR A 107 5.50 -28.16 -2.16
C TYR A 107 4.24 -29.03 -2.12
N ASN A 108 3.14 -28.53 -2.70
CA ASN A 108 1.89 -29.29 -2.84
C ASN A 108 2.01 -30.52 -3.77
N LYS A 109 2.99 -30.52 -4.67
CA LYS A 109 3.38 -31.65 -5.54
C LYS A 109 4.88 -31.50 -5.87
N PRO A 110 5.53 -32.51 -6.47
CA PRO A 110 6.96 -32.44 -6.74
C PRO A 110 7.36 -31.15 -7.49
N PRO A 111 8.45 -30.45 -7.09
CA PRO A 111 8.79 -29.13 -7.62
C PRO A 111 8.99 -29.05 -9.14
N TRP A 112 9.29 -30.18 -9.78
CA TRP A 112 9.50 -30.29 -11.22
C TRP A 112 8.20 -30.53 -12.02
N GLU A 113 7.04 -30.66 -11.36
CA GLU A 113 5.74 -30.78 -12.02
C GLU A 113 5.08 -29.41 -12.25
N ASP A 114 4.42 -29.25 -13.40
CA ASP A 114 3.72 -28.01 -13.74
C ASP A 114 2.60 -27.69 -12.73
N GLY A 115 2.57 -26.44 -12.25
CA GLY A 115 1.68 -25.95 -11.20
C GLY A 115 2.10 -26.29 -9.75
N ALA A 116 3.34 -26.71 -9.51
CA ALA A 116 3.88 -26.91 -8.15
C ALA A 116 3.97 -25.56 -7.42
N ARG A 117 3.49 -25.52 -6.18
CA ARG A 117 3.46 -24.31 -5.34
C ARG A 117 4.08 -24.61 -3.98
N LEU A 118 4.97 -23.72 -3.55
CA LEU A 118 5.56 -23.75 -2.22
C LEU A 118 4.48 -23.44 -1.16
N MET A 119 4.39 -24.28 -0.14
CA MET A 119 3.50 -24.11 0.98
C MET A 119 4.25 -23.37 2.09
N HIS A 120 3.88 -22.13 2.36
CA HIS A 120 4.52 -21.35 3.43
C HIS A 120 4.07 -21.75 4.84
N THR A 121 2.93 -22.42 4.95
CA THR A 121 2.37 -22.91 6.22
C THR A 121 1.93 -24.35 6.06
N TYR A 122 2.19 -25.17 7.07
CA TYR A 122 1.75 -26.55 7.15
C TYR A 122 1.00 -26.81 8.48
N THR A 123 -0.17 -27.42 8.37
CA THR A 123 -1.00 -27.82 9.52
C THR A 123 -1.24 -29.33 9.53
N ALA A 124 -1.63 -29.89 10.68
CA ALA A 124 -1.83 -31.34 10.83
C ALA A 124 -2.88 -31.94 9.85
N GLY A 125 -3.80 -31.12 9.33
CA GLY A 125 -4.80 -31.51 8.32
C GLY A 125 -4.27 -31.59 6.89
N ASP A 126 -3.09 -31.04 6.60
CA ASP A 126 -2.53 -30.96 5.25
C ASP A 126 -1.78 -32.25 4.83
N LYS A 127 -1.72 -33.27 5.69
CA LYS A 127 -1.06 -34.57 5.41
C LYS A 127 -1.54 -35.25 4.12
N ASN A 128 -2.80 -35.06 3.75
CA ASN A 128 -3.40 -35.67 2.55
C ASN A 128 -3.20 -34.82 1.28
N LEU A 129 -2.66 -33.60 1.39
CA LEU A 129 -2.47 -32.65 0.29
C LEU A 129 -1.06 -32.72 -0.32
N ILE A 130 -0.13 -33.45 0.29
CA ILE A 130 1.26 -33.55 -0.15
C ILE A 130 1.49 -34.88 -0.87
N LYS A 131 2.01 -34.81 -2.10
CA LYS A 131 2.59 -35.97 -2.79
C LYS A 131 4.10 -35.97 -2.65
N PHE A 132 4.65 -36.96 -1.96
CA PHE A 132 6.10 -37.13 -1.83
C PHE A 132 6.69 -37.84 -3.06
N GLY A 133 7.79 -37.34 -3.61
CA GLY A 133 8.54 -37.97 -4.70
C GLY A 133 9.40 -39.15 -4.24
N GLU A 134 9.96 -39.91 -5.19
CA GLU A 134 10.84 -41.06 -4.93
C GLU A 134 12.17 -40.65 -4.25
N LYS A 135 12.76 -41.57 -3.47
CA LYS A 135 14.01 -41.34 -2.72
C LYS A 135 15.20 -41.14 -3.66
N SER A 136 16.06 -40.16 -3.36
CA SER A 136 17.31 -39.94 -4.09
C SER A 136 18.36 -41.02 -3.79
N LYS A 137 19.26 -41.30 -4.74
CA LYS A 137 20.27 -42.37 -4.68
C LYS A 137 21.37 -42.21 -3.61
N VAL A 138 21.49 -41.03 -2.99
CA VAL A 138 22.64 -40.68 -2.11
C VAL A 138 22.24 -40.19 -0.70
N GLY A 139 20.95 -39.98 -0.42
CA GLY A 139 20.46 -39.50 0.88
C GLY A 139 19.77 -40.61 1.68
N THR A 140 20.09 -40.74 2.97
CA THR A 140 19.45 -41.70 3.89
C THR A 140 18.08 -41.22 4.39
N GLY A 141 17.76 -39.93 4.28
CA GLY A 141 16.49 -39.30 4.66
C GLY A 141 15.90 -38.45 3.53
N GLY A 142 14.59 -38.56 3.26
CA GLY A 142 13.88 -37.78 2.24
C GLY A 142 12.98 -36.70 2.85
N MET A 143 12.28 -35.90 2.03
CA MET A 143 11.34 -34.87 2.52
C MET A 143 10.31 -35.43 3.52
N ASN A 144 9.90 -36.69 3.35
CA ASN A 144 9.02 -37.36 4.29
C ASN A 144 9.61 -37.47 5.72
N SER A 145 10.91 -37.74 5.89
CA SER A 145 11.51 -37.82 7.24
C SER A 145 11.56 -36.44 7.91
N LYS A 146 11.84 -35.37 7.15
CA LYS A 146 11.80 -33.99 7.62
C LYS A 146 10.41 -33.57 8.09
N VAL A 147 9.38 -33.87 7.28
CA VAL A 147 7.98 -33.59 7.65
C VAL A 147 7.56 -34.39 8.88
N MET A 148 7.97 -35.66 9.00
CA MET A 148 7.69 -36.47 10.18
C MET A 148 8.37 -35.92 11.45
N ALA A 149 9.64 -35.54 11.36
CA ALA A 149 10.39 -34.95 12.47
C ALA A 149 9.78 -33.60 12.90
N ALA A 150 9.47 -32.73 11.94
CA ALA A 150 8.83 -31.44 12.18
C ALA A 150 7.44 -31.58 12.82
N THR A 151 6.62 -32.52 12.33
CA THR A 151 5.30 -32.79 12.92
C THR A 151 5.44 -33.33 14.35
N TRP A 152 6.42 -34.20 14.61
CA TRP A 152 6.62 -34.79 15.93
C TRP A 152 7.07 -33.76 16.99
N ALA A 153 7.90 -32.79 16.57
CA ALA A 153 8.33 -31.67 17.41
C ALA A 153 7.16 -30.70 17.67
N LEU A 154 6.35 -30.41 16.64
CA LEU A 154 5.14 -29.60 16.77
C LEU A 154 4.14 -30.19 17.77
N ASP A 155 3.87 -31.50 17.72
CA ASP A 155 3.00 -32.22 18.69
C ASP A 155 3.49 -32.13 20.16
N ARG A 156 4.68 -31.57 20.38
CA ARG A 156 5.32 -31.37 21.69
C ARG A 156 5.52 -29.89 22.03
N GLY A 157 4.91 -28.98 21.28
CA GLY A 157 4.91 -27.54 21.54
C GLY A 157 6.10 -26.79 20.96
N VAL A 158 6.90 -27.40 20.09
CA VAL A 158 8.03 -26.74 19.42
C VAL A 158 7.61 -26.30 18.03
N SER A 159 7.69 -24.99 17.74
CA SER A 159 7.41 -24.49 16.39
C SER A 159 8.53 -24.91 15.43
N VAL A 160 8.19 -25.28 14.18
CA VAL A 160 9.20 -25.78 13.23
C VAL A 160 9.17 -25.01 11.91
N VAL A 161 10.34 -24.71 11.35
CA VAL A 161 10.49 -24.18 9.99
C VAL A 161 11.39 -25.12 9.18
N ILE A 162 10.95 -25.50 7.98
CA ILE A 162 11.81 -26.14 6.97
C ILE A 162 12.15 -25.10 5.91
N CYS A 163 13.43 -24.84 5.66
CA CYS A 163 13.88 -23.83 4.70
C CYS A 163 15.13 -24.28 3.93
N ASN A 164 15.47 -23.57 2.85
CA ASN A 164 16.70 -23.80 2.10
C ASN A 164 17.92 -23.29 2.86
N GLY A 165 18.87 -24.18 3.14
CA GLY A 165 20.09 -23.86 3.87
C GLY A 165 21.09 -23.02 3.10
N MET A 166 20.95 -22.93 1.77
CA MET A 166 21.79 -22.11 0.89
C MET A 166 21.24 -20.69 0.69
N GLN A 167 20.05 -20.40 1.20
CA GLN A 167 19.43 -19.07 1.07
C GLN A 167 20.12 -18.04 1.97
N ASP A 168 20.52 -16.91 1.39
CA ASP A 168 21.18 -15.84 2.16
C ASP A 168 20.29 -15.36 3.32
N LYS A 169 20.90 -15.23 4.51
CA LYS A 169 20.24 -14.75 5.73
C LYS A 169 18.93 -15.48 6.09
N ALA A 170 18.79 -16.76 5.74
CA ALA A 170 17.58 -17.55 6.01
C ALA A 170 17.16 -17.47 7.50
N ILE A 171 18.09 -17.77 8.42
CA ILE A 171 17.82 -17.75 9.88
C ILE A 171 17.36 -16.37 10.34
N LYS A 172 18.04 -15.30 9.92
CA LYS A 172 17.67 -13.92 10.31
C LYS A 172 16.29 -13.55 9.80
N SER A 173 15.97 -13.93 8.56
CA SER A 173 14.67 -13.65 7.94
C SER A 173 13.53 -14.36 8.66
N ILE A 174 13.74 -15.63 9.05
CA ILE A 174 12.77 -16.43 9.83
C ILE A 174 12.52 -15.77 11.19
N LEU A 175 13.58 -15.39 11.93
CA LEU A 175 13.45 -14.76 13.24
C LEU A 175 12.75 -13.39 13.18
N THR A 176 12.83 -12.69 12.05
CA THR A 176 12.10 -11.42 11.82
C THR A 176 10.65 -11.63 11.36
N GLY A 177 10.17 -12.87 11.23
CA GLY A 177 8.79 -13.19 10.85
C GLY A 177 8.52 -13.21 9.34
N ARG A 178 9.55 -13.22 8.47
CA ARG A 178 9.36 -13.34 7.02
C ARG A 178 8.97 -14.77 6.64
N LYS A 179 8.15 -14.90 5.59
CA LYS A 179 7.67 -16.19 5.03
C LYS A 179 8.78 -16.93 4.27
N VAL A 180 9.82 -17.38 4.97
CA VAL A 180 10.93 -18.17 4.40
C VAL A 180 10.72 -19.65 4.66
N GLY A 181 10.60 -20.42 3.58
CA GLY A 181 10.26 -21.84 3.63
C GLY A 181 8.88 -22.13 4.18
N THR A 182 8.73 -23.26 4.87
CA THR A 182 7.46 -23.76 5.39
C THR A 182 7.43 -23.76 6.91
N PHE A 183 6.49 -23.01 7.48
CA PHE A 183 6.24 -22.94 8.92
C PHE A 183 5.17 -23.94 9.37
N PHE A 184 5.49 -24.75 10.36
CA PHE A 184 4.61 -25.75 10.96
C PHE A 184 3.88 -25.13 12.16
N THR A 185 2.55 -25.15 12.15
CA THR A 185 1.73 -24.56 13.22
C THR A 185 0.49 -25.37 13.53
N GLU A 186 0.12 -25.43 14.80
CA GLU A 186 -1.16 -26.02 15.28
C GLU A 186 -2.36 -25.09 15.05
N SER A 187 -2.10 -23.79 14.85
CA SER A 187 -3.16 -22.82 14.62
C SER A 187 -3.71 -22.99 13.21
N THR A 188 -4.93 -23.51 13.10
CA THR A 188 -5.81 -23.22 11.98
C THR A 188 -6.22 -21.76 12.07
N ALA A 189 -5.29 -20.83 11.86
CA ALA A 189 -5.69 -19.49 11.48
C ALA A 189 -6.60 -19.67 10.26
N GLU A 190 -7.82 -19.14 10.33
CA GLU A 190 -8.74 -19.08 9.19
C GLU A 190 -7.91 -18.82 7.95
N LYS A 191 -7.98 -19.71 6.95
CA LYS A 191 -7.20 -19.63 5.72
C LYS A 191 -7.49 -18.27 5.09
N ALA A 192 -6.70 -17.26 5.44
CA ALA A 192 -6.76 -15.97 4.82
C ALA A 192 -6.45 -16.23 3.35
N THR A 193 -7.39 -15.88 2.49
CA THR A 193 -7.21 -16.00 1.05
C THR A 193 -5.87 -15.36 0.69
N PRO A 194 -4.93 -16.08 0.07
CA PRO A 194 -3.65 -15.53 -0.32
C PRO A 194 -3.84 -14.24 -1.12
N VAL A 195 -2.94 -13.27 -0.92
CA VAL A 195 -3.09 -11.93 -1.51
C VAL A 195 -3.14 -11.98 -3.03
N GLU A 196 -2.44 -12.94 -3.64
CA GLU A 196 -2.45 -13.25 -5.07
C GLU A 196 -3.85 -13.65 -5.54
N GLN A 197 -4.53 -14.51 -4.77
CA GLN A 197 -5.89 -14.92 -5.08
C GLN A 197 -6.88 -13.77 -4.90
N ILE A 198 -6.65 -12.88 -3.92
CA ILE A 198 -7.47 -11.66 -3.76
C ILE A 198 -7.29 -10.75 -4.98
N ALA A 199 -6.06 -10.56 -5.46
CA ALA A 199 -5.77 -9.74 -6.63
C ALA A 199 -6.32 -10.33 -7.92
N GLU A 200 -6.22 -11.65 -8.11
CA GLU A 200 -6.83 -12.36 -9.24
C GLU A 200 -8.36 -12.23 -9.22
N ASN A 201 -8.98 -12.36 -8.04
CA ASN A 201 -10.41 -12.15 -7.85
C ASN A 201 -10.83 -10.72 -8.20
N ALA A 202 -10.04 -9.71 -7.82
CA ALA A 202 -10.29 -8.31 -8.18
C ALA A 202 -10.19 -8.10 -9.70
N ARG A 203 -9.21 -8.73 -10.37
CA ARG A 203 -9.05 -8.69 -11.83
C ARG A 203 -10.21 -9.38 -12.56
N ASN A 204 -10.69 -10.51 -12.05
CA ASN A 204 -11.84 -11.18 -12.64
C ASN A 204 -13.15 -10.40 -12.39
N GLY A 205 -13.32 -9.84 -11.19
CA GLY A 205 -14.46 -8.99 -10.85
C GLY A 205 -14.48 -7.68 -11.65
N SER A 206 -13.33 -7.09 -11.97
CA SER A 206 -13.26 -5.88 -12.81
C SER A 206 -13.78 -6.12 -14.22
N ARG A 207 -13.53 -7.30 -14.80
CA ARG A 207 -14.09 -7.71 -16.10
C ARG A 207 -15.62 -7.82 -16.04
N VAL A 208 -16.18 -8.26 -14.91
CA VAL A 208 -17.64 -8.24 -14.71
C VAL A 208 -18.13 -6.80 -14.69
N LEU A 209 -17.52 -5.92 -13.90
CA LEU A 209 -17.88 -4.48 -13.84
C LEU A 209 -17.79 -3.78 -15.21
N GLN A 210 -16.80 -4.15 -16.02
CA GLN A 210 -16.63 -3.65 -17.40
C GLN A 210 -17.77 -4.04 -18.33
N ASN A 211 -18.31 -5.25 -18.16
CA ASN A 211 -19.39 -5.76 -18.99
C ASN A 211 -20.77 -5.23 -18.57
N LEU A 212 -20.90 -4.66 -17.38
CA LEU A 212 -22.12 -4.00 -16.94
C LEU A 212 -22.41 -2.77 -17.81
N THR A 213 -23.69 -2.44 -17.93
CA THR A 213 -24.13 -1.15 -18.45
C THR A 213 -23.76 -0.04 -17.46
N ALA A 214 -23.69 1.20 -17.94
CA ALA A 214 -23.43 2.32 -17.05
C ALA A 214 -24.54 2.51 -16.00
N ALA A 215 -25.80 2.20 -16.34
CA ALA A 215 -26.91 2.25 -15.40
C ALA A 215 -26.77 1.23 -14.26
N GLU A 216 -26.31 0.02 -14.54
CA GLU A 216 -26.05 -0.98 -13.49
C GLU A 216 -24.90 -0.57 -12.57
N ARG A 217 -23.81 0.01 -13.11
CA ARG A 217 -22.74 0.58 -12.28
C ARG A 217 -23.23 1.75 -11.42
N ALA A 218 -23.98 2.69 -12.02
CA ALA A 218 -24.58 3.81 -11.30
C ALA A 218 -25.49 3.32 -10.16
N GLN A 219 -26.30 2.30 -10.42
CA GLN A 219 -27.19 1.72 -9.42
C GLN A 219 -26.43 1.08 -8.25
N ALA A 220 -25.30 0.40 -8.50
CA ALA A 220 -24.45 -0.13 -7.44
C ALA A 220 -23.86 0.99 -6.56
N VAL A 221 -23.42 2.10 -7.17
CA VAL A 221 -22.91 3.27 -6.44
C VAL A 221 -24.02 3.96 -5.64
N ASN A 222 -25.21 4.15 -6.22
CA ASN A 222 -26.37 4.71 -5.53
C ASN A 222 -26.79 3.84 -4.33
N THR A 223 -26.77 2.52 -4.49
CA THR A 223 -27.05 1.58 -3.41
C THR A 223 -26.05 1.75 -2.27
N LEU A 224 -24.76 1.88 -2.57
CA LEU A 224 -23.74 2.17 -1.55
C LEU A 224 -24.01 3.50 -0.83
N ALA A 225 -24.37 4.55 -1.57
CA ALA A 225 -24.70 5.85 -0.99
C ALA A 225 -25.88 5.77 0.00
N ASP A 226 -26.93 5.02 -0.34
CA ASP A 226 -28.09 4.83 0.52
C ASP A 226 -27.77 3.93 1.74
N LEU A 227 -26.88 2.95 1.57
CA LEU A 227 -26.37 2.10 2.67
C LEU A 227 -25.57 2.92 3.68
N LEU A 228 -24.76 3.89 3.26
CA LEU A 228 -24.02 4.78 4.18
C LEU A 228 -24.94 5.54 5.14
N ILE A 229 -26.13 5.91 4.68
CA ILE A 229 -27.12 6.64 5.47
C ILE A 229 -27.95 5.67 6.32
N SER A 230 -28.49 4.62 5.72
CA SER A 230 -29.35 3.66 6.45
C SER A 230 -28.62 2.85 7.51
N ARG A 231 -27.30 2.61 7.34
CA ARG A 231 -26.44 1.90 8.30
C ARG A 231 -25.55 2.85 9.11
N GLN A 232 -25.85 4.15 9.13
CA GLN A 232 -25.05 5.17 9.82
C GLN A 232 -24.70 4.79 11.26
N SER A 233 -25.66 4.31 12.06
CA SER A 233 -25.43 3.93 13.46
C SER A 233 -24.38 2.83 13.60
N GLN A 234 -24.40 1.83 12.72
CA GLN A 234 -23.44 0.71 12.72
C GLN A 234 -22.02 1.21 12.38
N ILE A 235 -21.90 2.10 11.40
CA ILE A 235 -20.62 2.69 10.98
C ILE A 235 -20.01 3.50 12.13
N LEU A 236 -20.82 4.34 12.78
CA LEU A 236 -20.36 5.18 13.88
C LEU A 236 -19.99 4.38 15.13
N GLU A 237 -20.70 3.28 15.42
CA GLU A 237 -20.33 2.37 16.51
C GLU A 237 -18.97 1.69 16.24
N ALA A 238 -18.73 1.25 14.99
CA ALA A 238 -17.44 0.69 14.59
C ALA A 238 -16.31 1.74 14.70
N ASN A 239 -16.57 2.98 14.27
CA ASN A 239 -15.60 4.07 14.35
C ASN A 239 -15.28 4.50 15.79
N ALA A 240 -16.27 4.44 16.70
CA ALA A 240 -16.04 4.72 18.12
C ALA A 240 -15.03 3.74 18.73
N LYS A 241 -15.10 2.45 18.36
CA LYS A 241 -14.13 1.43 18.81
C LYS A 241 -12.71 1.74 18.34
N ASP A 242 -12.56 2.07 17.06
CA ASP A 242 -11.27 2.50 16.48
C ASP A 242 -10.72 3.75 17.19
N LEU A 243 -11.56 4.76 17.43
CA LEU A 243 -11.14 6.00 18.11
C LEU A 243 -10.69 5.75 19.55
N ASP A 244 -11.35 4.85 20.28
CA ASP A 244 -10.99 4.53 21.65
C ASP A 244 -9.68 3.72 21.73
N GLU A 245 -9.47 2.77 20.82
CA GLU A 245 -8.20 2.03 20.70
C GLU A 245 -7.05 2.97 20.27
N ALA A 246 -7.30 3.84 19.29
CA ALA A 246 -6.32 4.81 18.81
C ALA A 246 -5.89 5.79 19.93
N LYS A 247 -6.84 6.29 20.74
CA LYS A 247 -6.54 7.12 21.92
C LYS A 247 -5.69 6.37 22.94
N LYS A 248 -6.01 5.10 23.24
CA LYS A 248 -5.25 4.26 24.18
C LYS A 248 -3.83 3.99 23.69
N SER A 249 -3.66 3.81 22.37
CA SER A 249 -2.35 3.59 21.74
C SER A 249 -1.50 4.86 21.62
N GLY A 250 -2.04 6.04 21.96
CA GLY A 250 -1.32 7.31 21.88
C GLY A 250 -1.21 7.89 20.46
N LEU A 251 -2.14 7.56 19.55
CA LEU A 251 -2.13 8.08 18.19
C LEU A 251 -2.18 9.62 18.17
N ALA A 252 -1.38 10.25 17.33
CA ALA A 252 -1.28 11.71 17.26
C ALA A 252 -2.63 12.37 16.92
N LYS A 253 -2.90 13.54 17.51
CA LYS A 253 -4.16 14.29 17.31
C LYS A 253 -4.55 14.51 15.84
N PRO A 254 -3.64 14.85 14.90
CA PRO A 254 -4.00 15.01 13.49
C PRO A 254 -4.52 13.71 12.85
N LEU A 255 -3.96 12.56 13.21
CA LEU A 255 -4.41 11.26 12.72
C LEU A 255 -5.75 10.86 13.34
N LEU A 256 -5.99 11.15 14.61
CA LEU A 256 -7.30 10.96 15.25
C LEU A 256 -8.41 11.78 14.58
N SER A 257 -8.13 13.02 14.19
CA SER A 257 -9.09 13.87 13.47
C SER A 257 -9.45 13.30 12.09
N ARG A 258 -8.46 12.74 11.38
CA ARG A 258 -8.67 12.05 10.11
C ARG A 258 -9.47 10.75 10.29
N LEU A 259 -9.20 10.01 11.37
CA LEU A 259 -9.84 8.72 11.69
C LEU A 259 -11.33 8.87 12.03
N SER A 260 -11.74 10.00 12.59
CA SER A 260 -13.13 10.21 13.03
C SER A 260 -14.12 10.32 11.87
N LEU A 261 -15.18 9.53 11.92
CA LEU A 261 -16.39 9.66 11.11
C LEU A 261 -17.49 10.35 11.91
N THR A 262 -18.26 11.20 11.22
CA THR A 262 -19.39 11.93 11.80
C THR A 262 -20.61 11.78 10.90
N PRO A 263 -21.84 12.00 11.41
CA PRO A 263 -23.05 11.99 10.57
C PRO A 263 -22.93 12.90 9.34
N SER A 264 -22.43 14.12 9.53
CA SER A 264 -22.22 15.09 8.45
C SER A 264 -21.19 14.63 7.41
N LYS A 265 -20.11 13.93 7.83
CA LYS A 265 -19.17 13.32 6.89
C LYS A 265 -19.85 12.23 6.04
N LEU A 266 -20.64 11.35 6.67
CA LEU A 266 -21.35 10.29 5.96
C LEU A 266 -22.39 10.83 4.98
N GLU A 267 -23.11 11.90 5.34
CA GLU A 267 -24.01 12.61 4.42
C GLU A 267 -23.27 13.23 3.24
N SER A 268 -22.12 13.84 3.48
CA SER A 268 -21.28 14.43 2.43
C SER A 268 -20.74 13.34 1.48
N LEU A 269 -20.30 12.21 2.03
CA LEU A 269 -19.89 11.03 1.27
C LEU A 269 -21.02 10.51 0.40
N ALA A 270 -22.22 10.32 0.96
CA ALA A 270 -23.38 9.84 0.20
C ALA A 270 -23.74 10.80 -0.95
N LYS A 271 -23.66 12.12 -0.73
CA LYS A 271 -23.88 13.12 -1.80
C LYS A 271 -22.82 13.01 -2.90
N GLY A 272 -21.54 12.91 -2.54
CA GLY A 272 -20.45 12.73 -3.51
C GLY A 272 -20.60 11.44 -4.32
N LEU A 273 -20.99 10.33 -3.67
CA LEU A 273 -21.26 9.06 -4.36
C LEU A 273 -22.41 9.18 -5.37
N LYS A 274 -23.49 9.90 -5.03
CA LYS A 274 -24.60 10.13 -5.97
C LYS A 274 -24.16 10.94 -7.18
N GLN A 275 -23.32 11.96 -7.00
CA GLN A 275 -22.73 12.71 -8.11
C GLN A 275 -21.88 11.80 -9.02
N ILE A 276 -21.06 10.92 -8.45
CA ILE A 276 -20.29 9.93 -9.22
C ILE A 276 -21.21 9.01 -10.03
N ALA A 277 -22.34 8.59 -9.45
CA ALA A 277 -23.32 7.74 -10.14
C ALA A 277 -23.96 8.48 -11.32
N ASP A 278 -24.37 9.74 -11.12
CA ASP A 278 -25.00 10.57 -12.15
C ASP A 278 -24.05 10.82 -13.35
N ASP A 279 -22.77 11.03 -13.08
CA ASP A 279 -21.76 11.28 -14.11
C ASP A 279 -21.21 9.98 -14.76
N SER A 280 -21.48 8.80 -14.16
CA SER A 280 -20.89 7.52 -14.59
C SER A 280 -21.26 7.10 -16.02
N HIS A 281 -22.36 7.62 -16.57
CA HIS A 281 -22.90 7.26 -17.86
C HIS A 281 -21.99 7.56 -19.06
N ARG A 282 -21.07 8.53 -18.91
CA ARG A 282 -20.19 8.99 -20.00
C ARG A 282 -18.74 8.50 -19.87
N ASN A 283 -18.45 7.65 -18.89
CA ASN A 283 -17.07 7.37 -18.51
C ASN A 283 -16.46 6.20 -19.29
N VAL A 284 -16.97 4.99 -19.11
CA VAL A 284 -16.40 3.77 -19.74
C VAL A 284 -16.96 3.57 -21.14
N GLY A 285 -16.09 3.38 -22.14
CA GLY A 285 -16.48 3.13 -23.53
C GLY A 285 -16.73 4.39 -24.37
N ARG A 286 -16.43 5.59 -23.84
CA ARG A 286 -16.56 6.86 -24.55
C ARG A 286 -15.62 6.91 -25.75
N VAL A 287 -16.12 7.30 -26.91
CA VAL A 287 -15.29 7.51 -28.10
C VAL A 287 -14.57 8.84 -27.99
N VAL A 288 -13.25 8.80 -27.85
CA VAL A 288 -12.36 9.97 -27.75
C VAL A 288 -11.99 10.48 -29.15
N LYS A 289 -11.74 9.57 -30.08
CA LYS A 289 -11.37 9.89 -31.47
C LYS A 289 -11.99 8.89 -32.42
N ARG A 290 -12.42 9.38 -33.58
CA ARG A 290 -12.96 8.55 -34.66
C ARG A 290 -12.39 9.01 -36.00
N THR A 291 -11.88 8.08 -36.80
CA THR A 291 -11.23 8.39 -38.07
C THR A 291 -11.57 7.33 -39.11
N LYS A 292 -12.10 7.75 -40.25
CA LYS A 292 -12.20 6.92 -41.46
C LYS A 292 -10.81 6.88 -42.10
N LEU A 293 -10.10 5.77 -41.93
CA LEU A 293 -8.75 5.61 -42.48
C LEU A 293 -8.80 5.34 -43.98
N ALA A 294 -9.74 4.52 -44.44
CA ALA A 294 -10.00 4.20 -45.83
C ALA A 294 -11.48 3.83 -46.02
N ASP A 295 -11.91 3.53 -47.24
CA ASP A 295 -13.28 3.05 -47.44
C ASP A 295 -13.48 1.67 -46.77
N GLY A 296 -14.53 1.55 -45.95
CA GLY A 296 -14.75 0.35 -45.13
C GLY A 296 -13.72 0.10 -44.02
N LEU A 297 -12.81 1.05 -43.72
CA LEU A 297 -11.80 0.95 -42.65
C LEU A 297 -11.91 2.10 -41.66
N GLU A 298 -12.37 1.81 -40.45
CA GLU A 298 -12.67 2.80 -39.42
C GLU A 298 -11.87 2.55 -38.14
N LEU A 299 -11.21 3.59 -37.64
CA LEU A 299 -10.43 3.58 -36.41
C LEU A 299 -11.15 4.39 -35.33
N LYS A 300 -11.33 3.81 -34.15
CA LYS A 300 -11.85 4.47 -32.94
C LYS A 300 -10.81 4.40 -31.83
N GLN A 301 -10.65 5.49 -31.07
CA GLN A 301 -10.02 5.47 -29.76
C GLN A 301 -11.12 5.59 -28.71
N VAL A 302 -11.19 4.65 -27.77
CA VAL A 302 -12.23 4.62 -26.73
C VAL A 302 -11.62 4.57 -25.34
N THR A 303 -12.33 5.12 -24.34
CA THR A 303 -11.94 4.98 -22.93
C THR A 303 -12.19 3.56 -22.42
N VAL A 304 -11.28 3.05 -21.63
CA VAL A 304 -11.36 1.75 -20.94
C VAL A 304 -10.79 1.88 -19.54
N PRO A 305 -11.16 1.02 -18.58
CA PRO A 305 -10.59 1.08 -17.24
C PRO A 305 -9.10 0.74 -17.27
N ILE A 306 -8.36 1.22 -16.27
CA ILE A 306 -6.95 0.88 -16.11
C ILE A 306 -6.77 -0.63 -15.85
N GLY A 307 -7.63 -1.22 -15.02
CA GLY A 307 -7.56 -2.63 -14.66
C GLY A 307 -7.87 -2.84 -13.18
N VAL A 308 -6.83 -3.05 -12.38
CA VAL A 308 -6.88 -3.24 -10.91
C VAL A 308 -6.07 -2.16 -10.23
N LEU A 309 -6.72 -1.48 -9.29
CA LEU A 309 -6.14 -0.41 -8.49
C LEU A 309 -5.74 -0.96 -7.11
N LEU A 310 -4.62 -0.51 -6.56
CA LEU A 310 -4.25 -0.69 -5.16
C LEU A 310 -4.28 0.66 -4.45
N VAL A 311 -5.22 0.85 -3.53
CA VAL A 311 -5.29 2.05 -2.70
C VAL A 311 -4.77 1.72 -1.30
N ILE A 312 -3.69 2.40 -0.90
CA ILE A 312 -3.08 2.27 0.43
C ILE A 312 -3.37 3.56 1.19
N PHE A 313 -4.06 3.47 2.33
CA PHE A 313 -4.50 4.65 3.06
C PHE A 313 -4.34 4.53 4.58
N GLU A 314 -4.03 5.67 5.21
CA GLU A 314 -3.81 5.78 6.66
C GLU A 314 -4.81 6.73 7.30
N SER A 315 -5.42 6.27 8.39
CA SER A 315 -6.28 7.01 9.31
C SER A 315 -7.42 7.74 8.62
N ARG A 316 -7.91 7.23 7.49
CA ARG A 316 -8.95 7.85 6.66
C ARG A 316 -9.99 6.82 6.21
N PRO A 317 -10.85 6.34 7.13
CA PRO A 317 -11.89 5.37 6.78
C PRO A 317 -12.91 5.94 5.77
N ASP A 318 -13.07 7.27 5.74
CA ASP A 318 -13.88 7.99 4.75
C ASP A 318 -13.40 7.83 3.30
N SER A 319 -12.12 7.51 3.09
CA SER A 319 -11.58 7.27 1.75
C SER A 319 -12.10 5.98 1.13
N LEU A 320 -12.39 4.95 1.93
CA LEU A 320 -12.82 3.63 1.45
C LEU A 320 -14.06 3.69 0.55
N PRO A 321 -15.22 4.24 0.97
CA PRO A 321 -16.39 4.32 0.11
C PRO A 321 -16.19 5.22 -1.12
N GLN A 322 -15.35 6.26 -1.03
CA GLN A 322 -15.07 7.14 -2.17
C GLN A 322 -14.33 6.40 -3.28
N VAL A 323 -13.20 5.76 -2.94
CA VAL A 323 -12.40 5.05 -3.93
C VAL A 323 -13.10 3.80 -4.44
N ALA A 324 -13.92 3.14 -3.60
CA ALA A 324 -14.77 2.04 -4.04
C ALA A 324 -15.79 2.51 -5.08
N ALA A 325 -16.49 3.62 -4.83
CA ALA A 325 -17.45 4.18 -5.78
C ALA A 325 -16.79 4.63 -7.09
N LEU A 326 -15.61 5.26 -7.02
CA LEU A 326 -14.84 5.63 -8.20
C LEU A 326 -14.39 4.40 -9.00
N ALA A 327 -13.94 3.33 -8.33
CA ALA A 327 -13.57 2.07 -8.97
C ALA A 327 -14.79 1.37 -9.62
N MET A 328 -15.93 1.35 -8.93
CA MET A 328 -17.19 0.85 -9.49
C MET A 328 -17.58 1.63 -10.75
N ALA A 329 -17.64 2.96 -10.68
CA ALA A 329 -18.07 3.81 -11.79
C ALA A 329 -17.11 3.75 -13.00
N SER A 330 -15.80 3.59 -12.73
CA SER A 330 -14.77 3.44 -13.76
C SER A 330 -14.60 2.00 -14.26
N GLY A 331 -15.29 1.00 -13.70
CA GLY A 331 -15.14 -0.40 -14.11
C GLY A 331 -13.79 -1.04 -13.73
N ASN A 332 -13.13 -0.51 -12.70
CA ASN A 332 -11.86 -1.04 -12.19
C ASN A 332 -12.08 -2.04 -11.04
N GLY A 333 -11.16 -2.99 -10.92
CA GLY A 333 -10.99 -3.79 -9.71
C GLY A 333 -10.23 -2.98 -8.68
N LEU A 334 -10.42 -3.28 -7.40
CA LEU A 334 -9.85 -2.49 -6.32
C LEU A 334 -9.40 -3.36 -5.14
N LEU A 335 -8.13 -3.21 -4.80
CA LEU A 335 -7.53 -3.69 -3.56
C LEU A 335 -7.35 -2.51 -2.60
N LEU A 336 -7.85 -2.68 -1.38
CA LEU A 336 -7.79 -1.67 -0.34
C LEU A 336 -6.87 -2.15 0.76
N LYS A 337 -5.86 -1.35 1.12
CA LYS A 337 -5.00 -1.61 2.27
C LYS A 337 -5.08 -0.43 3.23
N GLY A 338 -5.96 -0.57 4.22
CA GLY A 338 -6.09 0.40 5.31
C GLY A 338 -5.04 0.23 6.41
N GLY A 339 -4.83 1.31 7.16
CA GLY A 339 -4.12 1.33 8.43
C GLY A 339 -4.79 0.47 9.50
N LYS A 340 -4.00 0.00 10.47
CA LYS A 340 -4.47 -0.88 11.57
C LYS A 340 -5.43 -0.16 12.52
N GLU A 341 -5.26 1.15 12.66
CA GLU A 341 -6.04 2.05 13.50
C GLU A 341 -7.49 2.27 13.04
N ALA A 342 -7.83 1.89 11.81
CA ALA A 342 -9.18 2.03 11.24
C ALA A 342 -9.82 0.67 10.93
N ALA A 343 -9.36 -0.40 11.58
CA ALA A 343 -9.72 -1.77 11.22
C ALA A 343 -11.23 -2.05 11.38
N HIS A 344 -11.89 -1.51 12.41
CA HIS A 344 -13.32 -1.72 12.62
C HIS A 344 -14.16 -0.95 11.60
N SER A 345 -13.85 0.33 11.38
CA SER A 345 -14.52 1.19 10.41
C SER A 345 -14.38 0.63 8.99
N ASN A 346 -13.17 0.25 8.59
CA ASN A 346 -12.91 -0.26 7.25
C ASN A 346 -13.64 -1.58 6.98
N ARG A 347 -13.75 -2.45 7.99
CA ARG A 347 -14.52 -3.69 7.87
C ARG A 347 -16.01 -3.41 7.66
N ALA A 348 -16.60 -2.55 8.51
CA ALA A 348 -18.01 -2.18 8.42
C ALA A 348 -18.32 -1.53 7.05
N LEU A 349 -17.47 -0.63 6.57
CA LEU A 349 -17.64 0.01 5.26
C LEU A 349 -17.46 -0.98 4.09
N MET A 350 -16.50 -1.91 4.19
CA MET A 350 -16.28 -2.93 3.16
C MET A 350 -17.46 -3.91 3.05
N GLU A 351 -18.15 -4.21 4.16
CA GLU A 351 -19.38 -5.02 4.13
C GLU A 351 -20.47 -4.33 3.28
N LEU A 352 -20.65 -3.02 3.44
CA LEU A 352 -21.62 -2.24 2.63
C LEU A 352 -21.23 -2.21 1.15
N VAL A 353 -19.94 -2.12 0.84
CA VAL A 353 -19.42 -2.19 -0.54
C VAL A 353 -19.71 -3.56 -1.17
N LYS A 354 -19.56 -4.65 -0.41
CA LYS A 354 -19.90 -5.99 -0.90
C LYS A 354 -21.41 -6.16 -1.09
N GLU A 355 -22.21 -5.60 -0.18
CA GLU A 355 -23.67 -5.60 -0.27
C GLU A 355 -24.15 -4.86 -1.53
N SER A 356 -23.58 -3.69 -1.82
CA SER A 356 -23.95 -2.89 -2.99
C SER A 356 -23.58 -3.55 -4.33
N LEU A 357 -22.54 -4.39 -4.34
CA LEU A 357 -22.11 -5.16 -5.52
C LEU A 357 -22.81 -6.51 -5.69
N ALA A 358 -23.51 -7.01 -4.66
CA ALA A 358 -24.08 -8.35 -4.66
C ALA A 358 -25.03 -8.61 -5.85
N ALA A 359 -25.87 -7.63 -6.18
CA ALA A 359 -26.82 -7.74 -7.31
C ALA A 359 -26.15 -7.76 -8.69
N THR A 360 -24.89 -7.34 -8.80
CA THR A 360 -24.16 -7.23 -10.07
C THR A 360 -23.32 -8.47 -10.40
N GLY A 361 -23.15 -9.40 -9.46
CA GLY A 361 -22.22 -10.52 -9.58
C GLY A 361 -20.74 -10.14 -9.44
N ALA A 362 -20.43 -8.87 -9.17
CA ALA A 362 -19.07 -8.36 -9.06
C ALA A 362 -18.58 -8.17 -7.61
N SER A 363 -19.14 -8.88 -6.62
CA SER A 363 -18.79 -8.74 -5.20
C SER A 363 -17.30 -8.93 -4.88
N ASN A 364 -16.58 -9.65 -5.73
CA ASN A 364 -15.15 -9.90 -5.59
C ASN A 364 -14.27 -8.86 -6.31
N ALA A 365 -14.85 -7.90 -7.03
CA ALA A 365 -14.11 -6.84 -7.72
C ALA A 365 -13.40 -5.90 -6.74
N ILE A 366 -13.92 -5.75 -5.53
CA ILE A 366 -13.37 -4.89 -4.49
C ILE A 366 -13.11 -5.70 -3.24
N SER A 367 -11.87 -5.65 -2.74
CA SER A 367 -11.45 -6.41 -1.57
C SER A 367 -10.57 -5.59 -0.63
N LEU A 368 -10.77 -5.79 0.67
CA LEU A 368 -9.91 -5.27 1.72
C LEU A 368 -8.81 -6.28 2.03
N VAL A 369 -7.56 -5.90 1.82
CA VAL A 369 -6.38 -6.70 2.13
C VAL A 369 -6.15 -6.71 3.63
N SER A 370 -5.77 -7.89 4.17
CA SER A 370 -5.48 -8.07 5.58
C SER A 370 -4.38 -7.12 6.07
N THR A 371 -4.49 -6.68 7.33
CA THR A 371 -3.46 -5.84 7.98
C THR A 371 -2.16 -6.60 8.24
N ARG A 372 -2.16 -7.94 8.10
CA ARG A 372 -0.98 -8.79 8.25
C ARG A 372 -0.10 -8.84 6.99
N GLU A 373 -0.67 -8.60 5.81
CA GLU A 373 0.13 -8.59 4.59
C GLU A 373 1.01 -7.33 4.55
N GLU A 374 2.28 -7.52 4.22
CA GLU A 374 3.21 -6.42 4.12
C GLU A 374 2.92 -5.61 2.85
N ILE A 375 3.09 -4.30 2.94
CA ILE A 375 2.93 -3.41 1.79
C ILE A 375 3.91 -3.82 0.67
N SER A 376 5.13 -4.25 1.01
CA SER A 376 6.13 -4.69 0.03
C SER A 376 5.65 -5.82 -0.88
N ASP A 377 4.89 -6.77 -0.33
CA ASP A 377 4.40 -7.92 -1.09
C ASP A 377 3.43 -7.42 -2.17
N LEU A 378 2.49 -6.56 -1.79
CA LEU A 378 1.54 -5.91 -2.70
C LEU A 378 2.23 -5.08 -3.80
N LEU A 379 3.30 -4.36 -3.47
CA LEU A 379 4.04 -3.52 -4.42
C LEU A 379 4.83 -4.33 -5.47
N SER A 380 4.98 -5.64 -5.25
CA SER A 380 5.65 -6.56 -6.18
C SER A 380 4.71 -7.32 -7.12
N MET A 381 3.39 -7.07 -7.03
CA MET A 381 2.37 -7.81 -7.80
C MET A 381 2.04 -7.14 -9.15
N ASP A 382 3.05 -6.83 -9.96
CA ASP A 382 2.90 -6.10 -11.22
C ASP A 382 2.09 -6.85 -12.29
N GLU A 383 2.03 -8.18 -12.22
CA GLU A 383 1.14 -8.98 -13.08
C GLU A 383 -0.35 -8.79 -12.77
N HIS A 384 -0.68 -8.30 -11.56
CA HIS A 384 -2.04 -8.25 -11.07
C HIS A 384 -2.55 -6.82 -10.83
N ILE A 385 -1.70 -5.89 -10.45
CA ILE A 385 -2.04 -4.52 -10.05
C ILE A 385 -1.46 -3.53 -11.07
N ASP A 386 -2.33 -2.68 -11.61
CA ASP A 386 -1.99 -1.80 -12.73
C ASP A 386 -1.71 -0.35 -12.27
N LEU A 387 -2.18 0.06 -11.08
CA LEU A 387 -1.93 1.39 -10.51
C LEU A 387 -1.98 1.37 -8.98
N ILE A 388 -1.03 2.05 -8.33
CA ILE A 388 -1.02 2.26 -6.87
C ILE A 388 -1.37 3.72 -6.55
N ILE A 389 -2.23 3.91 -5.55
CA ILE A 389 -2.67 5.22 -5.07
C ILE A 389 -2.46 5.31 -3.55
N PRO A 390 -1.35 5.92 -3.08
CA PRO A 390 -1.10 6.14 -1.67
C PRO A 390 -1.85 7.39 -1.16
N ARG A 391 -2.55 7.26 -0.04
CA ARG A 391 -3.31 8.33 0.64
C ARG A 391 -2.93 8.38 2.11
N GLY A 392 -1.89 9.14 2.45
CA GLY A 392 -1.35 9.15 3.81
C GLY A 392 -0.43 10.33 4.07
N SER A 393 0.60 10.08 4.88
CA SER A 393 1.70 11.02 5.11
C SER A 393 2.64 11.09 3.90
N SER A 394 3.40 12.18 3.78
CA SER A 394 4.48 12.34 2.79
C SER A 394 5.50 11.20 2.87
N GLU A 395 5.80 10.73 4.09
CA GLU A 395 6.71 9.62 4.33
C GLU A 395 6.16 8.30 3.76
N LEU A 396 4.88 8.01 3.96
CA LEU A 396 4.23 6.84 3.38
C LEU A 396 4.29 6.89 1.84
N VAL A 397 3.89 8.03 1.26
CA VAL A 397 3.85 8.20 -0.20
C VAL A 397 5.24 8.00 -0.79
N ARG A 398 6.26 8.64 -0.21
CA ARG A 398 7.66 8.51 -0.64
C ARG A 398 8.17 7.08 -0.50
N SER A 399 7.89 6.41 0.62
CA SER A 399 8.25 5.01 0.85
C SER A 399 7.64 4.07 -0.21
N ILE A 400 6.39 4.32 -0.61
CA ILE A 400 5.72 3.55 -1.67
C ILE A 400 6.34 3.85 -3.04
N GLN A 401 6.59 5.12 -3.36
CA GLN A 401 7.24 5.53 -4.61
C GLN A 401 8.64 4.94 -4.76
N GLU A 402 9.42 4.88 -3.67
CA GLU A 402 10.77 4.30 -3.66
C GLU A 402 10.77 2.77 -3.79
N LYS A 403 9.73 2.10 -3.28
CA LYS A 403 9.62 0.62 -3.28
C LYS A 403 8.91 0.06 -4.51
N ALA A 404 7.97 0.80 -5.08
CA ALA A 404 7.23 0.37 -6.27
C ALA A 404 8.14 0.50 -7.51
N GLN A 405 8.68 -0.63 -7.98
CA GLN A 405 9.61 -0.64 -9.11
C GLN A 405 8.92 -0.74 -10.47
N HIS A 406 7.81 -1.49 -10.54
CA HIS A 406 7.17 -1.86 -11.81
C HIS A 406 5.76 -1.31 -11.97
N ILE A 407 5.07 -1.04 -10.86
CA ILE A 407 3.69 -0.55 -10.89
C ILE A 407 3.70 0.98 -10.78
N PRO A 408 3.02 1.71 -11.70
CA PRO A 408 2.88 3.16 -11.60
C PRO A 408 2.25 3.59 -10.28
N VAL A 409 2.77 4.68 -9.70
CA VAL A 409 2.25 5.28 -8.46
C VAL A 409 1.67 6.66 -8.78
N MET A 410 0.40 6.88 -8.42
CA MET A 410 -0.28 8.16 -8.58
C MET A 410 -0.57 8.80 -7.22
N GLY A 411 -0.05 10.01 -7.02
CA GLY A 411 -0.30 10.81 -5.83
C GLY A 411 0.62 12.03 -5.80
N HIS A 412 0.72 12.65 -4.62
CA HIS A 412 1.67 13.73 -4.36
C HIS A 412 2.36 13.46 -3.02
N ALA A 413 3.66 13.72 -2.94
CA ALA A 413 4.42 13.55 -1.70
C ALA A 413 4.40 14.82 -0.84
N GLU A 414 4.28 15.99 -1.45
CA GLU A 414 4.38 17.30 -0.77
C GLU A 414 3.33 18.27 -1.32
N GLY A 415 3.00 19.27 -0.52
CA GLY A 415 1.96 20.28 -0.75
C GLY A 415 2.44 21.72 -0.57
N ILE A 416 3.64 22.05 -1.04
CA ILE A 416 4.20 23.41 -0.95
C ILE A 416 3.50 24.30 -1.99
N CYS A 417 2.51 25.06 -1.54
CA CYS A 417 1.65 25.92 -2.34
C CYS A 417 1.93 27.40 -2.08
N HIS A 418 1.87 28.23 -3.12
CA HIS A 418 2.11 29.67 -3.04
C HIS A 418 0.85 30.49 -3.28
N VAL A 419 0.78 31.64 -2.61
CA VAL A 419 -0.07 32.76 -3.02
C VAL A 419 0.84 33.94 -3.34
N TYR A 420 0.77 34.46 -4.55
CA TYR A 420 1.47 35.66 -4.99
C TYR A 420 0.50 36.83 -5.05
N VAL A 421 0.83 37.91 -4.32
CA VAL A 421 0.09 39.17 -4.34
C VAL A 421 0.83 40.16 -5.23
N ASP A 422 0.23 40.43 -6.39
CA ASP A 422 0.76 41.32 -7.40
C ASP A 422 0.57 42.79 -7.03
N ARG A 423 1.37 43.69 -7.60
CA ARG A 423 1.30 45.14 -7.30
C ARG A 423 -0.07 45.76 -7.63
N GLU A 424 -0.81 45.18 -8.57
CA GLU A 424 -2.15 45.62 -9.01
C GLU A 424 -3.27 44.80 -8.35
N ALA A 425 -3.01 44.18 -7.20
CA ALA A 425 -4.02 43.44 -6.44
C ALA A 425 -5.03 44.34 -5.74
N ASP A 426 -6.29 43.91 -5.73
CA ASP A 426 -7.27 44.36 -4.73
C ASP A 426 -6.87 43.81 -3.35
N LEU A 427 -6.51 44.72 -2.46
CA LEU A 427 -5.93 44.39 -1.16
C LEU A 427 -6.94 43.70 -0.22
N ASP A 428 -8.23 44.02 -0.31
CA ASP A 428 -9.27 43.39 0.49
C ASP A 428 -9.51 41.94 0.02
N LYS A 429 -9.52 41.72 -1.30
CA LYS A 429 -9.56 40.36 -1.88
C LYS A 429 -8.33 39.56 -1.47
N ALA A 430 -7.15 40.16 -1.54
CA ALA A 430 -5.90 39.51 -1.16
C ALA A 430 -5.93 39.03 0.30
N LEU A 431 -6.34 39.89 1.25
CA LEU A 431 -6.47 39.50 2.67
C LEU A 431 -7.41 38.31 2.87
N LYS A 432 -8.57 38.30 2.19
CA LYS A 432 -9.55 37.22 2.26
C LYS A 432 -8.97 35.90 1.71
N ILE A 433 -8.30 35.96 0.56
CA ILE A 433 -7.72 34.79 -0.11
C ILE A 433 -6.57 34.20 0.72
N ILE A 434 -5.67 35.04 1.24
CA ILE A 434 -4.54 34.61 2.08
C ILE A 434 -5.05 33.90 3.34
N ARG A 435 -6.04 34.52 4.01
CA ARG A 435 -6.64 33.97 5.23
C ARG A 435 -7.24 32.60 4.97
N ASP A 436 -8.07 32.47 3.94
CA ASP A 436 -8.70 31.19 3.60
C ASP A 436 -7.65 30.13 3.21
N SER A 437 -6.69 30.52 2.38
CA SER A 437 -5.64 29.63 1.88
C SER A 437 -4.78 29.02 3.00
N LYS A 438 -4.53 29.74 4.10
CA LYS A 438 -3.76 29.22 5.25
C LYS A 438 -4.62 28.64 6.37
N CYS A 439 -5.73 29.30 6.72
CA CYS A 439 -6.41 29.07 7.99
C CYS A 439 -7.63 28.14 7.90
N ASP A 440 -8.23 27.92 6.73
CA ASP A 440 -9.41 27.04 6.57
C ASP A 440 -9.12 25.61 7.05
N TYR A 441 -8.06 25.02 6.51
CA TYR A 441 -7.58 23.70 6.93
C TYR A 441 -6.05 23.59 6.78
N PRO A 442 -5.27 24.02 7.78
CA PRO A 442 -3.82 24.18 7.67
C PRO A 442 -3.04 22.87 7.42
N ALA A 443 -3.65 21.71 7.68
CA ALA A 443 -3.05 20.39 7.47
C ALA A 443 -3.42 19.78 6.11
N ALA A 444 -4.11 20.52 5.24
CA ALA A 444 -4.38 20.14 3.86
C ALA A 444 -3.15 20.39 2.98
N CYS A 445 -2.93 19.51 2.01
CA CYS A 445 -1.81 19.60 1.07
C CYS A 445 -1.89 20.78 0.08
N ASN A 446 -3.05 21.43 -0.01
CA ASN A 446 -3.26 22.62 -0.83
C ASN A 446 -3.36 23.90 0.04
N ALA A 447 -3.00 23.83 1.33
CA ALA A 447 -2.90 25.02 2.17
C ALA A 447 -1.70 25.87 1.70
N MET A 448 -1.82 27.20 1.78
CA MET A 448 -0.70 28.09 1.47
C MET A 448 0.45 27.85 2.45
N GLU A 449 1.64 27.58 1.94
CA GLU A 449 2.86 27.41 2.74
C GLU A 449 3.79 28.63 2.62
N THR A 450 3.78 29.28 1.45
CA THR A 450 4.56 30.51 1.19
C THR A 450 3.67 31.61 0.60
N LEU A 451 3.73 32.80 1.19
CA LEU A 451 3.14 34.02 0.66
C LEU A 451 4.23 34.85 -0.03
N LEU A 452 4.05 35.13 -1.32
CA LEU A 452 4.90 36.02 -2.10
C LEU A 452 4.23 37.39 -2.23
N ILE A 453 4.95 38.45 -1.89
CA ILE A 453 4.42 39.82 -1.95
C ILE A 453 5.30 40.65 -2.89
N HIS A 454 4.69 41.34 -3.83
CA HIS A 454 5.40 42.29 -4.68
C HIS A 454 6.00 43.45 -3.84
N GLU A 455 7.24 43.83 -4.12
CA GLU A 455 8.00 44.81 -3.30
C GLU A 455 7.30 46.17 -3.12
N ASP A 456 6.64 46.69 -4.15
CA ASP A 456 5.83 47.91 -4.09
C ASP A 456 4.77 47.90 -2.99
N LEU A 457 4.16 46.75 -2.70
CA LEU A 457 3.14 46.63 -1.65
C LEU A 457 3.74 46.72 -0.23
N LEU A 458 5.03 46.43 -0.09
CA LEU A 458 5.75 46.53 1.18
C LEU A 458 6.03 47.98 1.57
N GLN A 459 6.34 48.82 0.57
CA GLN A 459 6.79 50.20 0.79
C GLN A 459 5.65 51.23 0.70
N ASN A 460 4.67 51.00 -0.17
CA ASN A 460 3.69 52.02 -0.55
C ASN A 460 2.30 51.82 0.06
N SER A 461 2.11 50.83 0.94
CA SER A 461 0.78 50.52 1.48
C SER A 461 0.81 49.98 2.91
N SER A 462 -0.31 50.09 3.63
CA SER A 462 -0.50 49.42 4.93
C SER A 462 -0.65 47.91 4.81
N PHE A 463 -0.76 47.37 3.58
CA PHE A 463 -1.13 45.99 3.30
C PHE A 463 -0.26 44.97 4.03
N PHE A 464 1.06 45.14 4.00
CA PHE A 464 1.97 44.21 4.69
C PHE A 464 1.69 44.14 6.19
N THR A 465 1.39 45.30 6.80
CA THR A 465 1.02 45.38 8.22
C THR A 465 -0.33 44.70 8.46
N ASP A 466 -1.30 44.89 7.57
CA ASP A 466 -2.63 44.29 7.65
C ASP A 466 -2.58 42.76 7.52
N VAL A 467 -1.76 42.23 6.60
CA VAL A 467 -1.47 40.80 6.45
C VAL A 467 -0.87 40.24 7.74
N CYS A 468 0.18 40.87 8.27
CA CYS A 468 0.84 40.41 9.50
C CYS A 468 -0.11 40.43 10.70
N ASN A 469 -0.93 41.48 10.83
CA ASN A 469 -1.93 41.60 11.90
C ASN A 469 -3.01 40.53 11.77
N MET A 470 -3.51 40.27 10.56
CA MET A 470 -4.50 39.23 10.28
C MET A 470 -3.95 37.85 10.64
N LEU A 471 -2.77 37.49 10.12
CA LEU A 471 -2.14 36.20 10.39
C LEU A 471 -1.87 35.99 11.88
N LYS A 472 -1.40 37.04 12.58
CA LYS A 472 -1.17 37.00 14.02
C LYS A 472 -2.46 36.81 14.83
N ARG A 473 -3.58 37.44 14.41
CA ARG A 473 -4.90 37.24 15.05
C ARG A 473 -5.40 35.81 14.87
N GLU A 474 -5.13 35.19 13.73
CA GLU A 474 -5.44 33.78 13.46
C GLU A 474 -4.46 32.79 14.11
N GLY A 475 -3.43 33.29 14.83
CA GLY A 475 -2.43 32.46 15.50
C GLY A 475 -1.39 31.84 14.57
N VAL A 476 -1.26 32.35 13.34
CA VAL A 476 -0.27 31.87 12.37
C VAL A 476 1.13 32.34 12.74
N LYS A 477 2.07 31.40 12.84
CA LYS A 477 3.49 31.70 12.97
C LYS A 477 4.06 32.12 11.62
N ILE A 478 4.77 33.24 11.59
CA ILE A 478 5.36 33.77 10.36
C ILE A 478 6.85 33.48 10.40
N ASN A 479 7.40 33.00 9.28
CA ASN A 479 8.84 32.93 9.03
C ASN A 479 9.18 33.89 7.87
N SER A 480 10.23 34.68 8.02
CA SER A 480 10.68 35.60 6.96
C SER A 480 11.56 34.88 5.94
N GLY A 481 11.24 35.00 4.66
CA GLY A 481 12.15 34.66 3.59
C GLY A 481 13.40 35.54 3.62
N PRO A 482 14.53 35.09 3.02
CA PRO A 482 15.78 35.84 3.00
C PRO A 482 15.67 37.33 2.66
N LYS A 483 14.87 37.74 1.66
CA LYS A 483 14.77 39.17 1.30
C LYS A 483 13.95 39.93 2.33
N LEU A 484 12.81 39.38 2.75
CA LEU A 484 12.01 40.01 3.81
C LEU A 484 12.82 40.18 5.10
N ASN A 485 13.62 39.18 5.46
CA ASN A 485 14.46 39.22 6.67
C ASN A 485 15.48 40.37 6.62
N GLN A 486 16.11 40.60 5.47
CA GLN A 486 17.06 41.72 5.29
C GLN A 486 16.39 43.09 5.33
N MET A 487 15.10 43.18 4.97
CA MET A 487 14.34 44.44 4.97
C MET A 487 13.82 44.82 6.36
N LEU A 488 13.73 43.88 7.30
CA LEU A 488 13.15 44.11 8.63
C LEU A 488 14.24 44.17 9.70
N THR A 489 14.35 45.31 10.38
CA THR A 489 15.25 45.45 11.56
C THR A 489 14.78 44.58 12.73
N PHE A 490 13.47 44.44 12.90
CA PHE A 490 12.85 43.57 13.90
C PHE A 490 11.71 42.80 13.22
N GLY A 491 11.96 41.53 12.91
CA GLY A 491 11.04 40.71 12.14
C GLY A 491 10.87 39.30 12.69
N PRO A 492 9.97 38.50 12.09
CA PRO A 492 9.87 37.07 12.36
C PRO A 492 11.19 36.35 12.06
N PRO A 493 11.45 35.18 12.68
CA PRO A 493 12.66 34.41 12.42
C PRO A 493 12.79 34.07 10.93
N GLN A 494 14.03 33.98 10.45
CA GLN A 494 14.29 33.58 9.07
C GLN A 494 13.84 32.14 8.84
N ALA A 495 13.18 31.90 7.71
CA ALA A 495 12.78 30.56 7.27
C ALA A 495 14.02 29.68 7.06
N LYS A 496 13.96 28.44 7.56
CA LYS A 496 15.07 27.47 7.43
C LYS A 496 15.26 27.01 5.98
N SER A 497 14.16 26.91 5.25
CA SER A 497 14.10 26.53 3.84
C SER A 497 12.86 27.19 3.24
N LEU A 498 12.97 27.66 1.99
CA LEU A 498 11.81 28.10 1.20
C LEU A 498 11.05 26.92 0.59
N LYS A 499 11.68 25.74 0.54
CA LYS A 499 11.06 24.46 0.18
C LYS A 499 10.72 23.70 1.45
N PHE A 500 9.60 24.06 2.09
CA PHE A 500 9.15 23.43 3.32
C PHE A 500 7.62 23.48 3.42
N GLU A 501 7.00 22.34 3.74
CA GLU A 501 5.58 22.23 4.06
C GLU A 501 5.41 22.23 5.58
N TYR A 502 4.78 23.27 6.13
CA TYR A 502 4.55 23.37 7.58
C TYR A 502 3.36 22.53 8.03
N GLY A 503 2.30 22.43 7.21
CA GLY A 503 1.11 21.62 7.52
C GLY A 503 0.38 22.03 8.80
N ALA A 504 0.55 23.29 9.21
CA ALA A 504 0.06 23.87 10.45
C ALA A 504 -0.25 25.37 10.26
N LEU A 505 -0.70 26.05 11.32
CA LEU A 505 -0.82 27.50 11.36
C LEU A 505 0.58 28.16 11.41
N GLU A 506 1.34 27.97 10.34
CA GLU A 506 2.67 28.50 10.11
C GLU A 506 2.87 28.67 8.59
N CYS A 507 3.56 29.74 8.19
CA CYS A 507 3.90 30.00 6.78
C CYS A 507 5.19 30.82 6.65
N SER A 508 5.75 30.82 5.45
CA SER A 508 6.82 31.74 5.04
C SER A 508 6.22 32.95 4.32
N ILE A 509 6.79 34.14 4.53
CA ILE A 509 6.51 35.33 3.70
C ILE A 509 7.81 35.77 3.04
N GLU A 510 7.79 35.92 1.72
CA GLU A 510 8.93 36.38 0.93
C GLU A 510 8.54 37.53 -0.01
N VAL A 511 9.50 38.42 -0.27
CA VAL A 511 9.33 39.57 -1.17
C VAL A 511 9.91 39.27 -2.55
N VAL A 512 9.16 39.59 -3.59
CA VAL A 512 9.56 39.46 -4.99
C VAL A 512 9.46 40.80 -5.71
N LYS A 513 10.33 41.04 -6.68
CA LYS A 513 10.43 42.30 -7.41
C LYS A 513 9.34 42.47 -8.46
N ASN A 514 8.91 41.37 -9.06
CA ASN A 514 7.97 41.35 -10.17
C ASN A 514 7.35 39.95 -10.33
N LEU A 515 6.45 39.85 -11.32
CA LEU A 515 5.73 38.64 -11.67
C LEU A 515 6.66 37.50 -12.11
N GLU A 516 7.70 37.81 -12.88
CA GLU A 516 8.66 36.81 -13.35
C GLU A 516 9.41 36.15 -12.19
N GLU A 517 9.86 36.96 -11.22
CA GLU A 517 10.53 36.43 -10.03
C GLU A 517 9.56 35.61 -9.15
N ALA A 518 8.27 35.97 -9.11
CA ALA A 518 7.26 35.16 -8.43
C ALA A 518 7.13 33.77 -9.08
N ILE A 519 7.12 33.70 -10.40
CA ILE A 519 7.02 32.45 -11.16
C ILE A 519 8.28 31.60 -10.96
N ASP A 520 9.46 32.21 -11.07
CA ASP A 520 10.74 31.53 -10.82
C ASP A 520 10.81 30.97 -9.40
N HIS A 521 10.30 31.71 -8.41
CA HIS A 521 10.20 31.23 -7.03
C HIS A 521 9.29 30.00 -6.93
N VAL A 522 8.10 30.05 -7.53
CA VAL A 522 7.16 28.93 -7.54
C VAL A 522 7.77 27.70 -8.19
N HIS A 523 8.46 27.84 -9.33
CA HIS A 523 9.12 26.71 -10.00
C HIS A 523 10.28 26.13 -9.17
N THR A 524 11.03 26.98 -8.47
CA THR A 524 12.21 26.57 -7.70
C THR A 524 11.82 25.86 -6.40
N TYR A 525 10.84 26.39 -5.67
CA TYR A 525 10.52 25.97 -4.31
C TYR A 525 9.18 25.25 -4.18
N GLY A 526 8.29 25.40 -5.16
CA GLY A 526 6.99 24.75 -5.18
C GLY A 526 7.04 23.25 -5.39
N SER A 527 5.93 22.62 -5.00
CA SER A 527 5.69 21.18 -5.19
C SER A 527 5.00 20.85 -6.51
N GLY A 528 4.62 21.87 -7.29
CA GLY A 528 3.80 21.71 -8.49
C GLY A 528 2.35 21.35 -8.18
N HIS A 529 1.86 21.63 -6.96
CA HIS A 529 0.52 21.32 -6.49
C HIS A 529 -0.49 22.41 -6.88
N THR A 530 -0.61 23.46 -6.06
CA THR A 530 -1.53 24.57 -6.29
C THR A 530 -0.86 25.89 -6.04
N ASP A 531 -0.93 26.81 -7.00
CA ASP A 531 -0.36 28.16 -6.84
C ASP A 531 -1.34 29.22 -7.34
N VAL A 532 -1.35 30.37 -6.67
CA VAL A 532 -2.37 31.41 -6.83
C VAL A 532 -1.72 32.75 -7.12
N ILE A 533 -2.28 33.49 -8.07
CA ILE A 533 -2.04 34.93 -8.22
C ILE A 533 -3.26 35.73 -7.76
N VAL A 534 -3.02 36.80 -7.02
CA VAL A 534 -4.01 37.84 -6.71
C VAL A 534 -3.62 39.12 -7.44
N THR A 535 -4.44 39.54 -8.40
CA THR A 535 -4.23 40.74 -9.23
C THR A 535 -5.54 41.17 -9.89
N GLU A 536 -5.74 42.46 -10.14
CA GLU A 536 -6.81 42.95 -11.01
C GLU A 536 -6.32 43.12 -12.46
N ASN A 537 -5.02 42.93 -12.73
CA ASN A 537 -4.47 43.02 -14.07
C ASN A 537 -4.69 41.70 -14.85
N PRO A 538 -5.53 41.68 -15.90
CA PRO A 538 -5.82 40.46 -16.65
C PRO A 538 -4.61 39.93 -17.41
N THR A 539 -3.65 40.79 -17.77
CA THR A 539 -2.42 40.39 -18.45
C THR A 539 -1.51 39.63 -17.49
N SER A 540 -1.31 40.16 -16.27
CA SER A 540 -0.55 39.48 -15.22
C SER A 540 -1.18 38.14 -14.83
N ALA A 541 -2.51 38.10 -14.68
CA ALA A 541 -3.24 36.86 -14.37
C ALA A 541 -3.03 35.79 -15.44
N THR A 542 -3.25 36.15 -16.72
CA THR A 542 -3.07 35.23 -17.86
C THR A 542 -1.63 34.76 -17.98
N TYR A 543 -0.67 35.67 -17.77
CA TYR A 543 0.76 35.35 -17.83
C TYR A 543 1.15 34.36 -16.72
N PHE A 544 0.71 34.58 -15.48
CA PHE A 544 0.94 33.64 -14.38
C PHE A 544 0.32 32.27 -14.66
N GLN A 545 -0.94 32.21 -15.08
CA GLN A 545 -1.65 30.96 -15.40
C GLN A 545 -0.98 30.17 -16.52
N SER A 546 -0.37 30.85 -17.49
CA SER A 546 0.29 30.20 -18.63
C SER A 546 1.70 29.71 -18.32
N ASN A 547 2.41 30.36 -17.39
CA ASN A 547 3.83 30.11 -17.12
C ASN A 547 4.07 29.33 -15.82
N VAL A 548 3.15 29.32 -14.86
CA VAL A 548 3.25 28.47 -13.67
C VAL A 548 2.89 27.04 -14.02
N ASP A 549 3.80 26.11 -13.74
CA ASP A 549 3.68 24.71 -14.11
C ASP A 549 3.28 23.85 -12.90
N SER A 550 2.14 24.20 -12.31
CA SER A 550 1.53 23.47 -11.20
C SER A 550 0.28 22.74 -11.67
N ALA A 551 -0.16 21.74 -10.90
CA ALA A 551 -1.35 20.97 -11.22
C ALA A 551 -2.62 21.82 -11.20
N CYS A 552 -2.65 22.85 -10.35
CA CYS A 552 -3.72 23.84 -10.28
C CYS A 552 -3.11 25.24 -10.23
N VAL A 553 -3.58 26.15 -11.10
CA VAL A 553 -3.15 27.55 -11.10
C VAL A 553 -4.37 28.45 -11.05
N PHE A 554 -4.49 29.26 -10.00
CA PHE A 554 -5.68 30.05 -9.73
C PHE A 554 -5.43 31.56 -9.83
N HIS A 555 -6.47 32.29 -10.23
CA HIS A 555 -6.52 33.74 -10.23
C HIS A 555 -7.63 34.19 -9.29
N ASN A 556 -7.29 35.03 -8.30
CA ASN A 556 -8.25 35.61 -7.35
C ASN A 556 -9.13 34.56 -6.62
N ALA A 557 -8.60 33.35 -6.39
CA ALA A 557 -9.29 32.27 -5.69
C ALA A 557 -8.32 31.53 -4.75
N SER A 558 -8.82 31.10 -3.59
CA SER A 558 -8.04 30.39 -2.58
C SER A 558 -7.44 29.09 -3.12
N SER A 559 -6.21 28.76 -2.68
CA SER A 559 -5.55 27.49 -3.03
C SER A 559 -6.37 26.27 -2.57
N ARG A 560 -7.22 26.46 -1.55
CA ARG A 560 -8.10 25.44 -0.99
C ARG A 560 -9.12 24.91 -1.99
N PHE A 561 -9.41 25.63 -3.08
CA PHE A 561 -10.34 25.15 -4.11
C PHE A 561 -9.82 23.94 -4.90
N ALA A 562 -8.51 23.62 -4.85
CA ALA A 562 -7.94 22.44 -5.49
C ALA A 562 -8.35 21.15 -4.76
N ASP A 563 -9.56 20.68 -5.03
CA ASP A 563 -10.22 19.54 -4.40
C ASP A 563 -11.26 18.96 -5.38
N GLY A 564 -11.34 17.64 -5.49
CA GLY A 564 -12.19 16.99 -6.49
C GLY A 564 -13.68 17.32 -6.34
N PHE A 565 -14.20 17.39 -5.11
CA PHE A 565 -15.60 17.76 -4.88
C PHE A 565 -15.84 19.22 -5.26
N ARG A 566 -14.93 20.13 -4.89
CA ARG A 566 -15.02 21.56 -5.24
C ARG A 566 -14.91 21.82 -6.74
N PHE A 567 -14.22 20.95 -7.47
CA PHE A 567 -14.14 20.97 -8.94
C PHE A 567 -15.35 20.33 -9.63
N GLY A 568 -16.30 19.78 -8.87
CA GLY A 568 -17.48 19.12 -9.43
C GLY A 568 -17.23 17.71 -9.96
N LEU A 569 -16.16 17.04 -9.49
CA LEU A 569 -15.86 15.64 -9.86
C LEU A 569 -16.60 14.61 -8.97
N GLY A 570 -17.41 15.07 -8.02
CA GLY A 570 -18.13 14.26 -7.03
C GLY A 570 -17.25 13.74 -5.90
N ALA A 571 -16.15 13.07 -6.23
CA ALA A 571 -15.09 12.69 -5.30
C ALA A 571 -13.73 12.66 -6.00
N GLU A 572 -12.67 12.45 -5.23
CA GLU A 572 -11.32 12.23 -5.75
C GLU A 572 -10.69 10.98 -5.12
N VAL A 573 -9.87 10.28 -5.90
CA VAL A 573 -8.96 9.27 -5.33
C VAL A 573 -7.75 9.90 -4.67
N GLY A 574 -7.39 11.11 -5.08
CA GLY A 574 -6.04 11.63 -5.00
C GLY A 574 -5.94 13.01 -5.63
N ILE A 575 -4.91 13.76 -5.25
CA ILE A 575 -4.38 14.84 -6.08
C ILE A 575 -3.05 14.34 -6.66
N SER A 576 -2.84 14.54 -7.95
CA SER A 576 -1.61 14.14 -8.63
C SER A 576 -0.82 15.38 -9.04
N THR A 577 0.45 15.45 -8.65
CA THR A 577 1.41 16.43 -9.17
C THR A 577 2.22 15.88 -10.35
N ALA A 578 1.97 14.62 -10.75
CA ALA A 578 2.62 14.01 -11.89
C ALA A 578 2.23 14.71 -13.20
N ARG A 579 3.14 14.68 -14.18
CA ARG A 579 2.93 15.29 -15.51
C ARG A 579 2.40 14.32 -16.55
N ILE A 580 2.27 13.05 -16.20
CA ILE A 580 1.79 11.99 -17.08
C ILE A 580 0.46 11.44 -16.54
N HIS A 581 -0.38 10.96 -17.46
CA HIS A 581 -1.67 10.33 -17.21
C HIS A 581 -2.75 11.26 -16.61
N ALA A 582 -2.66 11.62 -15.32
CA ALA A 582 -3.61 12.50 -14.65
C ALA A 582 -2.90 13.49 -13.73
N ARG A 583 -3.36 14.75 -13.71
CA ARG A 583 -2.75 15.86 -12.97
C ARG A 583 -3.84 16.73 -12.34
N GLY A 584 -3.65 17.13 -11.09
CA GLY A 584 -4.65 17.82 -10.26
C GLY A 584 -5.53 16.82 -9.49
N PRO A 585 -6.70 17.26 -8.99
CA PRO A 585 -7.69 16.37 -8.40
C PRO A 585 -8.12 15.28 -9.37
N VAL A 586 -8.00 14.01 -8.96
CA VAL A 586 -8.21 12.85 -9.82
C VAL A 586 -9.58 12.23 -9.53
N GLY A 587 -10.53 12.48 -10.42
CA GLY A 587 -11.85 11.85 -10.44
C GLY A 587 -11.89 10.56 -11.27
N VAL A 588 -13.07 10.19 -11.78
CA VAL A 588 -13.29 8.95 -12.56
C VAL A 588 -12.41 8.89 -13.82
N GLU A 589 -12.24 10.00 -14.54
CA GLU A 589 -11.47 10.02 -15.80
C GLU A 589 -10.00 9.62 -15.62
N GLY A 590 -9.38 10.02 -14.50
CA GLY A 590 -8.00 9.62 -14.21
C GLY A 590 -7.84 8.16 -13.81
N LEU A 591 -8.93 7.39 -13.70
CA LEU A 591 -8.94 5.94 -13.51
C LEU A 591 -9.23 5.19 -14.82
N LEU A 592 -9.24 5.88 -15.95
CA LEU A 592 -9.43 5.32 -17.28
C LEU A 592 -8.17 5.52 -18.13
N THR A 593 -7.92 4.59 -19.03
CA THR A 593 -6.96 4.73 -20.14
C THR A 593 -7.71 4.66 -21.47
N THR A 594 -6.99 4.58 -22.59
CA THR A 594 -7.61 4.45 -23.92
C THR A 594 -7.12 3.21 -24.66
N LYS A 595 -7.98 2.67 -25.54
CA LYS A 595 -7.58 1.65 -26.51
C LYS A 595 -8.02 2.04 -27.92
N TRP A 596 -7.29 1.53 -28.91
CA TRP A 596 -7.63 1.66 -30.32
C TRP A 596 -8.42 0.44 -30.79
N ILE A 597 -9.52 0.68 -31.50
CA ILE A 597 -10.36 -0.35 -32.13
C ILE A 597 -10.39 -0.03 -33.63
N LEU A 598 -9.86 -0.95 -34.43
CA LEU A 598 -9.88 -0.86 -35.88
C LEU A 598 -10.90 -1.87 -36.43
N SER A 599 -11.87 -1.39 -37.18
CA SER A 599 -12.87 -2.22 -37.86
C SER A 599 -12.67 -2.10 -39.36
N GLY A 600 -12.44 -3.23 -40.02
CA GLY A 600 -12.28 -3.34 -41.46
C GLY A 600 -13.09 -4.49 -42.04
N VAL A 601 -13.12 -4.59 -43.37
CA VAL A 601 -13.72 -5.73 -44.08
C VAL A 601 -12.68 -6.85 -44.29
N ASP A 602 -11.64 -6.57 -45.06
CA ASP A 602 -10.62 -7.53 -45.52
C ASP A 602 -9.25 -6.85 -45.77
N HIS A 603 -9.05 -5.69 -45.16
CA HIS A 603 -7.91 -4.81 -45.42
C HIS A 603 -6.58 -5.45 -45.06
N THR A 604 -5.63 -5.37 -45.99
CA THR A 604 -4.23 -5.72 -45.76
C THR A 604 -3.32 -4.50 -45.95
N ALA A 605 -2.22 -4.42 -45.20
CA ALA A 605 -1.30 -3.28 -45.29
C ALA A 605 -0.61 -3.18 -46.67
N SER A 606 -0.44 -4.30 -47.38
CA SER A 606 0.17 -4.36 -48.71
C SER A 606 -0.65 -3.62 -49.77
N GLU A 607 -1.98 -3.72 -49.73
CA GLU A 607 -2.88 -3.05 -50.69
C GLU A 607 -2.77 -1.52 -50.64
N PHE A 608 -2.34 -0.95 -49.52
CA PHE A 608 -2.07 0.48 -49.38
C PHE A 608 -0.66 0.87 -49.87
N THR A 609 0.25 -0.09 -49.93
CA THR A 609 1.63 0.11 -50.38
C THR A 609 1.72 0.00 -51.90
N ASP A 610 1.01 -0.95 -52.50
CA ASP A 610 0.95 -1.15 -53.95
C ASP A 610 -0.09 -0.27 -54.67
N GLY A 611 -0.93 0.44 -53.91
CA GLY A 611 -1.91 1.40 -54.41
C GLY A 611 -3.28 0.81 -54.77
N SER A 612 -3.52 -0.47 -54.48
CA SER A 612 -4.82 -1.12 -54.66
C SER A 612 -5.94 -0.51 -53.80
N ARG A 613 -5.58 0.07 -52.64
CA ARG A 613 -6.47 0.89 -51.79
C ARG A 613 -5.79 2.21 -51.43
N ALA A 614 -6.60 3.23 -51.14
CA ALA A 614 -6.12 4.57 -50.83
C ALA A 614 -6.51 5.01 -49.40
N TRP A 615 -5.61 5.76 -48.76
CA TRP A 615 -5.88 6.40 -47.47
C TRP A 615 -6.78 7.63 -47.62
N LEU A 616 -7.68 7.81 -46.65
CA LEU A 616 -8.56 8.98 -46.52
C LEU A 616 -8.23 9.84 -45.29
N HIS A 617 -7.91 9.20 -44.15
CA HIS A 617 -7.62 9.86 -42.86
C HIS A 617 -8.63 10.94 -42.44
N GLN A 618 -9.91 10.73 -42.72
CA GLN A 618 -10.95 11.71 -42.44
C GLN A 618 -11.41 11.57 -40.98
N SER A 619 -11.27 12.63 -40.18
CA SER A 619 -11.87 12.70 -38.85
C SER A 619 -13.39 12.64 -38.95
N LEU A 620 -14.00 11.76 -38.16
CA LEU A 620 -15.44 11.60 -38.06
C LEU A 620 -15.94 12.20 -36.73
N PRO A 621 -17.21 12.65 -36.67
CA PRO A 621 -17.83 13.07 -35.42
C PRO A 621 -17.84 11.93 -34.39
N THR A 622 -17.61 12.28 -33.13
CA THR A 622 -17.85 11.43 -31.96
C THR A 622 -19.22 11.77 -31.37
N ASP A 623 -19.93 10.77 -30.85
CA ASP A 623 -21.18 11.02 -30.13
C ASP A 623 -20.85 11.84 -28.86
N GLN A 624 -21.55 12.97 -28.67
CA GLN A 624 -21.34 13.90 -27.54
C GLN A 624 -21.81 13.33 -26.20
#